data_AF-A0A023FUD2-F1
#
_entry.id   AF-A0A023FUD2-F1
#
_cell.length_a   1.000
_cell.length_b   1.000
_cell.length_c   1.000
_cell.angle_alpha   90.00
_cell.angle_beta   90.00
_cell.angle_gamma   90.00
#
_symmetry.space_group_name_H-M   'P 1'
#
loop_
_entity.id
_entity.type
_entity.pdbx_description
1 polymer ?
#
loop_
_entity_poly.entity_id
_entity_poly.type
_entity_poly.pdbx_seq_one_letter_code
_entity_poly.pdbx_strand_id
1 'polypeptide(L)'
;MAGKKITSALLITLVVMVVNSRAETNSAPKSQANYANLLKFLNTTEAVLIFSLKTRSDLQCGVDNYRDTTSTNTFISRSYLAYSRGQENHRANVRSSGRSGMQWHPERLEGQFTSYKGFDAMNTFKGEQAYTTEVLDSQQEKCAIFTTRATSGSDRQDRYEVRVWRSAIKDDGQLECSSFVEKFITKLKNGDLMIPAQPLISKCKQMCLNGPCRPEGAEVH
;
A
#
# COMPACT_ATOMS: atom_id res chain seq x y z
N MET A 1 -32.90 -78.25 -32.72
CA MET A 1 -31.71 -77.53 -33.24
C MET A 1 -32.07 -76.06 -33.41
N ALA A 2 -31.10 -75.19 -33.13
CA ALA A 2 -30.94 -73.74 -33.41
C ALA A 2 -32.08 -73.00 -34.15
N GLY A 3 -32.44 -71.75 -33.89
CA GLY A 3 -31.79 -70.66 -33.16
C GLY A 3 -32.44 -69.32 -33.62
N LYS A 4 -32.51 -68.35 -32.71
CA LYS A 4 -33.00 -66.95 -32.83
C LYS A 4 -32.64 -66.27 -34.18
N LYS A 5 -33.37 -65.26 -34.68
CA LYS A 5 -33.53 -63.92 -34.08
C LYS A 5 -34.71 -63.15 -34.73
N ILE A 6 -35.63 -62.67 -33.90
CA ILE A 6 -36.48 -61.51 -34.21
C ILE A 6 -35.77 -60.31 -33.58
N THR A 7 -35.33 -59.38 -34.41
CA THR A 7 -34.72 -58.11 -34.00
C THR A 7 -35.79 -57.20 -33.40
N SER A 8 -35.82 -57.10 -32.07
CA SER A 8 -36.58 -56.06 -31.37
C SER A 8 -35.90 -54.71 -31.60
N ALA A 9 -36.59 -53.81 -32.31
CA ALA A 9 -36.23 -52.40 -32.34
C ALA A 9 -36.56 -51.77 -30.99
N LEU A 10 -35.53 -51.50 -30.18
CA LEU A 10 -35.65 -50.73 -28.94
C LEU A 10 -35.78 -49.25 -29.31
N LEU A 11 -37.00 -48.72 -29.19
CA LEU A 11 -37.29 -47.30 -29.32
C LEU A 11 -36.87 -46.63 -28.00
N ILE A 12 -35.67 -46.04 -27.98
CA ILE A 12 -35.20 -45.25 -26.83
C ILE A 12 -35.84 -43.87 -26.93
N THR A 13 -36.93 -43.66 -26.20
CA THR A 13 -37.52 -42.33 -26.00
C THR A 13 -36.56 -41.50 -25.15
N LEU A 14 -35.80 -40.62 -25.80
CA LEU A 14 -34.90 -39.68 -25.13
C LEU A 14 -35.76 -38.57 -24.48
N VAL A 15 -35.94 -38.63 -23.16
CA VAL A 15 -36.56 -37.54 -22.41
C VAL A 15 -35.54 -36.40 -22.36
N VAL A 16 -35.73 -35.39 -23.21
CA VAL A 16 -34.98 -34.14 -23.13
C VAL A 16 -35.50 -33.40 -21.90
N MET A 17 -34.77 -33.51 -20.78
CA MET A 17 -34.92 -32.55 -19.70
C MET A 17 -34.44 -31.20 -20.24
N VAL A 18 -35.39 -30.31 -20.52
CA VAL A 18 -35.09 -28.89 -20.71
C VAL A 18 -34.68 -28.36 -19.35
N VAL A 19 -33.39 -28.51 -19.04
CA VAL A 19 -32.77 -27.75 -17.97
C VAL A 19 -32.79 -26.32 -18.47
N ASN A 20 -33.71 -25.51 -17.94
CA ASN A 20 -33.62 -24.07 -18.00
C ASN A 20 -32.33 -23.69 -17.24
N SER A 21 -31.20 -23.76 -17.93
CA SER A 21 -29.99 -23.09 -17.52
C SER A 21 -30.31 -21.61 -17.68
N ARG A 22 -30.87 -21.02 -16.62
CA ARG A 22 -30.53 -19.63 -16.33
C ARG A 22 -29.02 -19.64 -16.27
N ALA A 23 -28.40 -18.96 -17.23
CA ALA A 23 -27.02 -18.56 -17.08
C ALA A 23 -26.96 -17.82 -15.73
N GLU A 24 -26.57 -18.53 -14.68
CA GLU A 24 -25.83 -17.90 -13.61
C GLU A 24 -24.63 -17.33 -14.34
N THR A 25 -24.69 -16.02 -14.59
CA THR A 25 -23.50 -15.21 -14.85
C THR A 25 -22.46 -15.74 -13.90
N ASN A 26 -21.45 -16.42 -14.45
CA ASN A 26 -20.25 -16.83 -13.75
C ASN A 26 -19.72 -15.57 -13.10
N SER A 27 -20.11 -15.39 -11.84
CA SER A 27 -19.62 -14.31 -11.02
C SER A 27 -18.16 -14.67 -10.83
N ALA A 28 -17.30 -13.88 -11.47
CA ALA A 28 -15.87 -13.90 -11.21
C ALA A 28 -15.69 -14.01 -9.69
N PRO A 29 -14.76 -14.84 -9.19
CA PRO A 29 -14.65 -15.11 -7.77
C PRO A 29 -14.60 -13.78 -7.02
N LYS A 30 -15.56 -13.58 -6.11
CA LYS A 30 -15.82 -12.34 -5.33
C LYS A 30 -14.58 -11.71 -4.66
N SER A 31 -13.44 -12.40 -4.63
CA SER A 31 -12.18 -11.93 -4.06
C SER A 31 -11.54 -10.75 -4.81
N GLN A 32 -11.73 -10.63 -6.13
CA GLN A 32 -10.97 -9.62 -6.91
C GLN A 32 -11.64 -8.23 -6.94
N ALA A 33 -12.94 -8.15 -6.61
CA ALA A 33 -13.71 -6.91 -6.64
C ALA A 33 -13.72 -6.13 -5.31
N ASN A 34 -13.27 -6.73 -4.20
CA ASN A 34 -13.50 -6.15 -2.87
C ASN A 34 -12.56 -5.00 -2.49
N TYR A 35 -11.39 -4.88 -3.15
CA TYR A 35 -10.34 -3.89 -2.80
C TYR A 35 -9.74 -3.22 -4.03
N ALA A 36 -10.55 -3.01 -5.07
CA ALA A 36 -10.07 -2.64 -6.39
C ALA A 36 -9.27 -1.32 -6.41
N ASN A 37 -9.58 -0.36 -5.54
CA ASN A 37 -8.88 0.91 -5.49
C ASN A 37 -7.51 0.76 -4.82
N LEU A 38 -7.48 0.07 -3.67
CA LEU A 38 -6.23 -0.25 -2.99
C LEU A 38 -5.30 -1.07 -3.89
N LEU A 39 -5.81 -2.13 -4.50
CA LEU A 39 -5.04 -2.94 -5.45
C LEU A 39 -4.51 -2.11 -6.62
N LYS A 40 -5.34 -1.23 -7.21
CA LYS A 40 -4.93 -0.35 -8.30
C LYS A 40 -3.79 0.59 -7.88
N PHE A 41 -3.81 1.11 -6.66
CA PHE A 41 -2.77 2.01 -6.16
C PHE A 41 -1.47 1.28 -5.81
N LEU A 42 -1.56 0.11 -5.17
CA LEU A 42 -0.42 -0.66 -4.66
C LEU A 42 0.27 -1.50 -5.74
N ASN A 43 -0.42 -1.80 -6.84
CA ASN A 43 0.15 -2.54 -7.96
C ASN A 43 1.00 -1.61 -8.85
N THR A 44 2.17 -1.23 -8.33
CA THR A 44 3.13 -0.33 -9.00
C THR A 44 4.56 -0.83 -8.79
N THR A 45 5.42 -0.59 -9.77
CA THR A 45 6.87 -0.82 -9.65
C THR A 45 7.60 0.42 -9.14
N GLU A 46 6.89 1.54 -8.97
CA GLU A 46 7.48 2.77 -8.45
C GLU A 46 7.53 2.77 -6.92
N ALA A 47 8.61 3.32 -6.39
CA ALA A 47 8.63 3.71 -4.98
C ALA A 47 7.54 4.76 -4.69
N VAL A 48 6.85 4.57 -3.58
CA VAL A 48 5.76 5.45 -3.12
C VAL A 48 6.24 6.23 -1.91
N LEU A 49 6.35 7.56 -2.05
CA LEU A 49 6.74 8.43 -0.95
C LEU A 49 5.55 8.70 -0.03
N ILE A 50 5.80 8.66 1.27
CA ILE A 50 4.83 8.88 2.33
C ILE A 50 5.15 10.20 3.01
N PHE A 51 4.17 11.08 3.10
CA PHE A 51 4.28 12.32 3.85
C PHE A 51 3.15 12.45 4.85
N SER A 52 3.48 12.84 6.08
CA SER A 52 2.47 13.19 7.08
C SER A 52 1.75 14.48 6.66
N LEU A 53 0.42 14.46 6.76
CA LEU A 53 -0.40 15.67 6.62
C LEU A 53 -0.51 16.45 7.94
N LYS A 54 -0.13 15.89 9.09
CA LYS A 54 -0.13 16.63 10.36
C LYS A 54 1.00 17.66 10.41
N THR A 55 0.69 18.85 10.92
CA THR A 55 1.63 19.99 11.06
C THR A 55 2.88 19.70 11.93
N ARG A 56 2.79 18.75 12.88
CA ARG A 56 3.85 18.42 13.85
C ARG A 56 4.14 16.91 13.85
N SER A 57 4.64 16.39 12.73
CA SER A 57 5.13 15.02 12.67
C SER A 57 6.63 14.97 12.93
N ASP A 58 7.06 13.98 13.71
CA ASP A 58 8.44 13.57 13.92
C ASP A 58 9.02 12.80 12.72
N LEU A 59 8.16 12.27 11.85
CA LEU A 59 8.52 11.62 10.60
C LEU A 59 8.64 12.66 9.49
N GLN A 60 9.85 12.82 8.93
CA GLN A 60 10.07 13.73 7.81
C GLN A 60 9.42 13.19 6.53
N CYS A 61 9.70 11.93 6.20
CA CYS A 61 9.05 11.19 5.12
C CYS A 61 9.31 9.69 5.24
N GLY A 62 8.46 8.91 4.60
CA GLY A 62 8.64 7.47 4.42
C GLY A 62 8.67 7.10 2.95
N VAL A 63 9.04 5.86 2.66
CA VAL A 63 9.04 5.28 1.31
C VAL A 63 8.55 3.85 1.42
N ASP A 64 7.56 3.51 0.61
CA ASP A 64 7.08 2.15 0.41
C ASP A 64 7.52 1.64 -0.95
N ASN A 65 8.06 0.43 -0.96
CA ASN A 65 8.19 -0.38 -2.15
C ASN A 65 7.30 -1.61 -1.98
N TYR A 66 6.27 -1.71 -2.80
CA TYR A 66 5.32 -2.82 -2.80
C TYR A 66 5.80 -3.95 -3.71
N ARG A 67 5.62 -5.20 -3.28
CA ARG A 67 6.01 -6.39 -4.04
C ARG A 67 4.98 -7.49 -3.89
N ASP A 68 4.93 -8.35 -4.91
CA ASP A 68 4.08 -9.53 -4.98
C ASP A 68 2.63 -9.25 -4.57
N THR A 69 2.12 -8.09 -4.99
CA THR A 69 0.76 -7.65 -4.67
C THR A 69 -0.26 -8.57 -5.35
N THR A 70 -1.08 -9.25 -4.55
CA THR A 70 -2.19 -10.11 -5.01
C THR A 70 -3.54 -9.43 -4.77
N SER A 71 -4.65 -10.14 -5.03
CA SER A 71 -5.99 -9.64 -4.72
C SER A 71 -6.27 -9.51 -3.21
N THR A 72 -5.43 -10.08 -2.35
CA THR A 72 -5.66 -10.15 -0.90
C THR A 72 -4.49 -9.66 -0.04
N ASN A 73 -3.30 -9.50 -0.62
CA ASN A 73 -2.12 -9.13 0.15
C ASN A 73 -1.07 -8.39 -0.68
N THR A 74 -0.06 -7.86 0.01
CA THR A 74 1.16 -7.27 -0.56
C THR A 74 2.31 -7.39 0.44
N PHE A 75 3.55 -7.41 -0.05
CA PHE A 75 4.72 -7.21 0.80
C PHE A 75 5.21 -5.77 0.68
N ILE A 76 5.57 -5.18 1.82
CA ILE A 76 5.97 -3.78 1.91
C ILE A 76 7.39 -3.72 2.45
N SER A 77 8.32 -3.22 1.64
CA SER A 77 9.61 -2.75 2.12
C SER A 77 9.49 -1.25 2.40
N ARG A 78 9.29 -0.92 3.67
CA ARG A 78 9.09 0.45 4.14
C ARG A 78 10.38 1.03 4.68
N SER A 79 10.65 2.31 4.44
CA SER A 79 11.78 3.01 5.06
C SER A 79 11.36 4.39 5.51
N TYR A 80 11.62 4.72 6.78
CA TYR A 80 11.37 6.05 7.32
C TYR A 80 12.67 6.84 7.45
N LEU A 81 12.63 8.11 7.06
CA LEU A 81 13.73 9.02 7.24
C LEU A 81 13.67 9.62 8.65
N ALA A 82 14.62 9.26 9.49
CA ALA A 82 14.72 9.76 10.86
C ALA A 82 16.18 10.04 11.25
N TYR A 83 16.36 10.77 12.36
CA TYR A 83 17.69 10.95 12.93
C TYR A 83 18.16 9.65 13.57
N SER A 84 19.37 9.20 13.23
CA SER A 84 20.01 8.11 13.94
C SER A 84 20.24 8.52 15.39
N ARG A 85 19.52 7.91 16.32
CA ARG A 85 19.84 8.05 17.75
C ARG A 85 21.20 7.42 17.95
N GLY A 86 22.22 8.23 18.24
CA GLY A 86 23.51 7.73 18.68
C GLY A 86 23.26 6.77 19.83
N GLN A 87 23.75 5.54 19.70
CA GLN A 87 23.71 4.54 20.75
C GLN A 87 24.65 5.03 21.86
N GLU A 88 24.20 5.96 22.67
CA GLU A 88 24.88 6.40 23.87
C GLU A 88 24.68 5.30 24.90
N ASN A 89 25.50 4.24 24.82
CA ASN A 89 25.88 3.43 25.97
C ASN A 89 27.07 2.49 25.66
N HIS A 90 28.16 2.80 26.36
CA HIS A 90 29.28 1.95 26.77
C HIS A 90 30.62 2.09 26.00
N ARG A 91 31.47 2.95 26.58
CA ARG A 91 32.93 2.79 26.74
C ARG A 91 33.71 2.38 25.49
N ALA A 92 34.11 3.35 24.68
CA ALA A 92 35.44 3.33 24.09
C ALA A 92 35.79 4.73 23.58
N ASN A 93 36.98 5.20 23.94
CA ASN A 93 37.66 6.32 23.32
C ASN A 93 37.84 6.03 21.82
N VAL A 94 36.88 6.43 20.99
CA VAL A 94 37.11 6.59 19.56
C VAL A 94 36.75 8.02 19.23
N ARG A 95 37.77 8.82 18.93
CA ARG A 95 37.62 10.09 18.22
C ARG A 95 37.03 9.79 16.84
N SER A 96 35.72 9.62 16.78
CA SER A 96 35.01 9.55 15.51
C SER A 96 34.22 10.84 15.37
N SER A 97 34.67 11.67 14.43
CA SER A 97 33.91 12.73 13.78
C SER A 97 32.72 12.16 12.99
N GLY A 98 31.89 11.35 13.63
CA GLY A 98 30.73 10.69 13.03
C GLY A 98 29.57 11.65 12.97
N ARG A 99 29.29 12.21 11.79
CA ARG A 99 28.13 13.06 11.52
C ARG A 99 26.84 12.40 12.02
N SER A 100 26.25 12.96 13.07
CA SER A 100 24.83 12.76 13.40
C SER A 100 24.01 13.29 12.23
N GLY A 101 23.53 12.38 11.38
CA GLY A 101 22.79 12.69 10.16
C GLY A 101 21.50 11.89 10.08
N MET A 102 20.54 12.39 9.29
CA MET A 102 19.35 11.63 8.96
C MET A 102 19.70 10.40 8.12
N GLN A 103 19.10 9.26 8.46
CA GLN A 103 19.30 8.00 7.76
C GLN A 103 17.95 7.30 7.53
N TRP A 104 17.93 6.41 6.54
CA TRP A 104 16.78 5.56 6.27
C TRP A 104 16.76 4.39 7.24
N HIS A 105 15.63 4.20 7.93
CA HIS A 105 15.39 3.08 8.82
C HIS A 105 14.45 2.10 8.12
N PRO A 106 14.97 0.98 7.57
CA PRO A 106 14.17 0.03 6.83
C PRO A 106 13.38 -0.90 7.76
N GLU A 107 12.21 -1.30 7.30
CA GLU A 107 11.43 -2.39 7.86
C GLU A 107 10.69 -3.15 6.77
N ARG A 108 10.31 -4.39 7.09
CA ARG A 108 9.55 -5.27 6.21
C ARG A 108 8.21 -5.56 6.86
N LEU A 109 7.14 -5.35 6.11
CA LEU A 109 5.78 -5.58 6.55
C LEU A 109 5.05 -6.48 5.57
N GLU A 110 4.11 -7.26 6.08
CA GLU A 110 3.09 -7.92 5.26
C GLU A 110 1.80 -7.13 5.37
N GLY A 111 1.20 -6.78 4.24
CA GLY A 111 -0.09 -6.11 4.17
C GLY A 111 -1.19 -7.09 3.76
N GLN A 112 -2.21 -7.25 4.59
CA GLN A 112 -3.39 -8.06 4.28
C GLN A 112 -4.60 -7.17 4.07
N PHE A 113 -5.25 -7.31 2.92
CA PHE A 113 -6.36 -6.46 2.53
C PHE A 113 -7.61 -6.82 3.33
N THR A 114 -8.35 -5.78 3.70
CA THR A 114 -9.54 -5.86 4.52
C THR A 114 -10.46 -4.68 4.22
N SER A 115 -11.62 -4.64 4.85
CA SER A 115 -12.52 -3.48 4.79
C SER A 115 -12.64 -2.84 6.17
N TYR A 116 -12.55 -1.52 6.24
CA TYR A 116 -12.80 -0.78 7.47
C TYR A 116 -13.94 0.22 7.25
N LYS A 117 -15.09 -0.01 7.90
CA LYS A 117 -16.29 0.85 7.77
C LYS A 117 -16.71 1.10 6.31
N GLY A 118 -16.55 0.10 5.45
CA GLY A 118 -16.89 0.19 4.03
C GLY A 118 -15.81 0.80 3.12
N PHE A 119 -14.65 1.15 3.67
CA PHE A 119 -13.49 1.60 2.91
C PHE A 119 -12.49 0.46 2.70
N ASP A 120 -11.77 0.49 1.58
CA ASP A 120 -10.62 -0.38 1.33
C ASP A 120 -9.55 -0.11 2.40
N ALA A 121 -9.05 -1.17 3.02
CA ALA A 121 -8.07 -1.06 4.09
C ALA A 121 -7.06 -2.20 4.02
N MET A 122 -5.99 -2.06 4.78
CA MET A 122 -4.91 -3.02 4.89
C MET A 122 -4.47 -3.11 6.34
N ASN A 123 -4.49 -4.32 6.90
CA ASN A 123 -3.78 -4.58 8.15
C ASN A 123 -2.33 -4.90 7.82
N THR A 124 -1.39 -4.20 8.46
CA THR A 124 0.03 -4.48 8.32
C THR A 124 0.54 -5.29 9.50
N PHE A 125 1.51 -6.16 9.22
CA PHE A 125 2.11 -7.06 10.19
C PHE A 125 3.63 -6.98 10.12
N LYS A 126 4.29 -7.06 11.28
CA LYS A 126 5.74 -7.18 11.40
C LYS A 126 6.06 -8.56 11.97
N GLY A 127 6.36 -9.50 11.08
CA GLY A 127 6.30 -10.92 11.43
C GLY A 127 4.85 -11.29 11.76
N GLU A 128 4.62 -11.98 12.88
CA GLU A 128 3.28 -12.40 13.31
C GLU A 128 2.52 -11.30 14.08
N GLN A 129 3.16 -10.17 14.39
CA GLN A 129 2.56 -9.12 15.20
C GLN A 129 1.81 -8.11 14.33
N ALA A 130 0.53 -7.91 14.62
CA ALA A 130 -0.27 -6.82 14.03
C ALA A 130 0.35 -5.47 14.37
N TYR A 131 0.55 -4.63 13.36
CA TYR A 131 1.31 -3.38 13.46
C TYR A 131 0.44 -2.13 13.26
N THR A 132 -0.23 -2.02 12.11
CA THR A 132 -1.17 -0.93 11.82
C THR A 132 -2.38 -1.40 11.03
N THR A 133 -3.47 -0.63 11.09
CA THR A 133 -4.53 -0.65 10.07
C THR A 133 -4.42 0.62 9.25
N GLU A 134 -4.24 0.48 7.94
CA GLU A 134 -4.10 1.56 6.97
C GLU A 134 -5.35 1.60 6.09
N VAL A 135 -6.11 2.69 6.14
CA VAL A 135 -7.37 2.84 5.42
C VAL A 135 -7.17 3.80 4.26
N LEU A 136 -7.58 3.40 3.05
CA LEU A 136 -7.57 4.27 1.89
C LEU A 136 -8.81 5.18 1.91
N ASP A 137 -8.64 6.41 2.36
CA ASP A 137 -9.75 7.38 2.45
C ASP A 137 -10.10 7.98 1.08
N SER A 138 -9.09 8.21 0.25
CA SER A 138 -9.28 8.81 -1.06
C SER A 138 -8.09 8.53 -1.99
N GLN A 139 -8.36 8.49 -3.29
CA GLN A 139 -7.34 8.25 -4.32
C GLN A 139 -7.58 9.14 -5.54
N GLN A 140 -6.50 9.66 -6.10
CA GLN A 140 -6.46 10.25 -7.43
C GLN A 140 -5.21 9.73 -8.16
N GLU A 141 -5.41 8.81 -9.10
CA GLU A 141 -4.36 8.24 -9.93
C GLU A 141 -3.15 7.75 -9.11
N LYS A 142 -2.04 8.50 -9.16
CA LYS A 142 -0.74 8.26 -8.53
C LYS A 142 -0.62 8.76 -7.09
N CYS A 143 -1.70 9.30 -6.54
CA CYS A 143 -1.77 9.80 -5.18
C CYS A 143 -2.92 9.16 -4.42
N ALA A 144 -2.69 8.92 -3.14
CA ALA A 144 -3.66 8.38 -2.22
C ALA A 144 -3.52 9.01 -0.85
N ILE A 145 -4.61 9.10 -0.13
CA ILE A 145 -4.64 9.55 1.26
C ILE A 145 -5.01 8.36 2.12
N PHE A 146 -4.16 8.09 3.09
CA PHE A 146 -4.31 7.02 4.04
C PHE A 146 -4.53 7.56 5.45
N THR A 147 -5.47 6.95 6.16
CA THR A 147 -5.52 7.03 7.62
C THR A 147 -4.87 5.78 8.21
N THR A 148 -3.77 5.98 8.94
CA THR A 148 -3.02 4.92 9.61
C THR A 148 -3.31 4.91 11.10
N ARG A 149 -3.72 3.75 11.62
CA ARG A 149 -4.04 3.52 13.03
C ARG A 149 -3.11 2.47 13.59
N ALA A 150 -2.47 2.74 14.74
CA ALA A 150 -1.69 1.73 15.43
C ALA A 150 -2.63 0.66 16.03
N THR A 151 -2.30 -0.62 15.86
CA THR A 151 -3.06 -1.73 16.46
C THR A 151 -2.75 -1.93 17.94
N SER A 152 -1.60 -1.42 18.41
CA SER A 152 -1.17 -1.49 19.80
C SER A 152 -0.43 -0.22 20.24
N GLY A 153 -0.72 0.29 21.44
CA GLY A 153 -0.06 1.47 22.02
C GLY A 153 -1.04 2.45 22.69
N SER A 154 -0.51 3.38 23.50
CA SER A 154 -1.28 4.47 24.12
C SER A 154 -1.62 5.59 23.14
N ASP A 155 -0.93 5.67 22.00
CA ASP A 155 -1.18 6.67 20.98
C ASP A 155 -2.26 6.19 20.01
N ARG A 156 -3.50 6.55 20.35
CA ARG A 156 -4.71 6.20 19.58
C ARG A 156 -5.04 7.23 18.50
N GLN A 157 -4.16 8.21 18.24
CA GLN A 157 -4.45 9.22 17.23
C GLN A 157 -4.23 8.67 15.82
N ASP A 158 -5.27 8.80 15.01
CA ASP A 158 -5.21 8.61 13.57
C ASP A 158 -4.08 9.49 12.98
N ARG A 159 -3.21 8.86 12.18
CA ARG A 159 -2.22 9.55 11.36
C ARG A 159 -2.76 9.67 9.94
N TYR A 160 -2.77 10.88 9.42
CA TYR A 160 -3.15 11.15 8.03
C TYR A 160 -1.88 11.28 7.20
N GLU A 161 -1.78 10.47 6.17
CA GLU A 161 -0.62 10.40 5.29
C GLU A 161 -1.07 10.58 3.85
N VAL A 162 -0.34 11.38 3.07
CA VAL A 162 -0.43 11.33 1.61
C VAL A 162 0.67 10.43 1.10
N ARG A 163 0.28 9.48 0.25
CA ARG A 163 1.17 8.56 -0.45
C ARG A 163 1.17 8.91 -1.93
N VAL A 164 2.36 9.14 -2.47
CA VAL A 164 2.55 9.66 -3.82
C VAL A 164 3.56 8.79 -4.55
N TRP A 165 3.18 8.23 -5.71
CA TRP A 165 4.16 7.56 -6.56
C TRP A 165 5.26 8.54 -6.94
N ARG A 166 6.51 8.09 -6.92
CA ARG A 166 7.68 8.96 -7.15
C ARG A 166 7.56 9.81 -8.42
N SER A 167 6.97 9.28 -9.49
CA SER A 167 6.80 10.01 -10.75
C SER A 167 5.81 11.19 -10.67
N ALA A 168 4.92 11.23 -9.69
CA ALA A 168 3.96 12.33 -9.48
C ALA A 168 4.55 13.49 -8.66
N ILE A 169 5.84 13.44 -8.34
CA ILE A 169 6.59 14.50 -7.67
C ILE A 169 7.55 15.13 -8.67
N LYS A 170 7.40 16.42 -8.94
CA LYS A 170 8.34 17.18 -9.77
C LYS A 170 9.67 17.40 -9.06
N ASP A 171 10.71 17.79 -9.78
CA ASP A 171 12.07 17.96 -9.20
C ASP A 171 12.15 19.10 -8.18
N ASP A 172 11.31 20.12 -8.35
CA ASP A 172 11.13 21.22 -7.41
C ASP A 172 10.31 20.85 -6.16
N GLY A 173 9.82 19.61 -6.07
CA GLY A 173 8.99 19.13 -4.96
C GLY A 173 7.51 19.49 -5.09
N GLN A 174 7.06 20.04 -6.22
CA GLN A 174 5.62 20.20 -6.49
C GLN A 174 4.97 18.83 -6.70
N LEU A 175 3.86 18.57 -5.98
CA LEU A 175 3.03 17.38 -6.19
C LEU A 175 2.00 17.65 -7.29
N GLU A 176 1.89 16.76 -8.28
CA GLU A 176 0.85 16.83 -9.31
C GLU A 176 -0.56 16.82 -8.70
N CYS A 177 -0.73 16.12 -7.58
CA CYS A 177 -2.00 15.98 -6.87
C CYS A 177 -2.22 17.00 -5.74
N SER A 178 -1.47 18.10 -5.70
CA SER A 178 -1.60 19.12 -4.63
C SER A 178 -3.05 19.57 -4.43
N SER A 179 -3.79 19.83 -5.52
CA SER A 179 -5.19 20.27 -5.47
C SER A 179 -6.15 19.22 -4.90
N PHE A 180 -5.85 17.92 -5.10
CA PHE A 180 -6.62 16.82 -4.53
C PHE A 180 -6.41 16.73 -3.02
N VAL A 181 -5.15 16.85 -2.56
CA VAL A 181 -4.82 16.83 -1.14
C VAL A 181 -5.45 18.03 -0.43
N GLU A 182 -5.39 19.22 -1.04
CA GLU A 182 -5.99 20.44 -0.49
C GLU A 182 -7.50 20.26 -0.28
N LYS A 183 -8.21 19.78 -1.31
CA LYS A 183 -9.66 19.52 -1.22
C LYS A 183 -10.01 18.54 -0.10
N PHE A 184 -9.21 17.49 0.09
CA PHE A 184 -9.42 16.54 1.18
C PHE A 184 -9.26 17.20 2.55
N ILE A 185 -8.17 17.95 2.76
CA ILE A 185 -7.88 18.67 4.01
C ILE A 185 -9.02 19.65 4.33
N THR A 186 -9.44 20.45 3.34
CA THR A 186 -10.56 21.40 3.51
C THR A 186 -11.85 20.69 3.90
N LYS A 187 -12.14 19.52 3.31
CA LYS A 187 -13.34 18.73 3.63
C LYS A 187 -13.35 18.22 5.06
N LEU A 188 -12.19 17.80 5.59
CA LEU A 188 -12.08 17.32 6.96
C LEU A 188 -12.26 18.42 8.01
N LYS A 189 -12.14 19.70 7.62
CA LYS A 189 -12.21 20.87 8.52
C LYS A 189 -11.29 20.74 9.73
N ASN A 190 -10.15 20.09 9.56
CA ASN A 190 -9.16 19.88 10.60
C ASN A 190 -8.00 20.85 10.38
N GLY A 191 -7.87 21.86 11.25
CA GLY A 191 -6.83 22.89 11.18
C GLY A 191 -5.40 22.37 11.41
N ASP A 192 -5.26 21.14 11.90
CA ASP A 192 -3.95 20.51 12.15
C ASP A 192 -3.40 19.77 10.93
N LEU A 193 -4.13 19.77 9.81
CA LEU A 193 -3.71 19.15 8.56
C LEU A 193 -3.24 20.19 7.54
N MET A 194 -2.10 19.94 6.91
CA MET A 194 -1.54 20.78 5.85
C MET A 194 -0.83 19.94 4.79
N ILE A 195 -0.71 20.49 3.58
CA ILE A 195 0.18 19.91 2.57
C ILE A 195 1.62 20.11 3.05
N PRO A 196 2.48 19.07 3.00
CA PRO A 196 3.89 19.20 3.33
C PRO A 196 4.56 20.29 2.48
N ALA A 197 5.49 21.03 3.06
CA ALA A 197 6.20 22.09 2.35
C ALA A 197 7.04 21.53 1.18
N GLN A 198 7.04 22.22 0.05
CA GLN A 198 7.79 21.80 -1.15
C GLN A 198 9.29 21.50 -0.89
N PRO A 199 10.04 22.29 -0.08
CA PRO A 199 11.44 21.96 0.21
C PRO A 199 11.61 20.60 0.91
N LEU A 200 10.68 20.21 1.78
CA LEU A 200 10.69 18.89 2.42
C LEU A 200 10.44 17.79 1.39
N ILE A 201 9.45 17.98 0.52
CA ILE A 201 9.11 17.02 -0.53
C ILE A 201 10.29 16.81 -1.49
N SER A 202 10.88 17.90 -1.99
CA SER A 202 12.05 17.84 -2.88
C SER A 202 13.22 17.12 -2.20
N LYS A 203 13.53 17.47 -0.95
CA LYS A 203 14.58 16.78 -0.17
C LYS A 203 14.31 15.29 -0.04
N CYS A 204 13.09 14.89 0.31
CA CYS A 204 12.71 13.49 0.44
C CYS A 204 12.83 12.72 -0.87
N LYS A 205 12.40 13.32 -2.00
CA LYS A 205 12.58 12.73 -3.33
C LYS A 205 14.07 12.49 -3.62
N GLN A 206 14.93 13.48 -3.40
CA GLN A 206 16.37 13.37 -3.64
C GLN A 206 17.04 12.33 -2.74
N MET A 207 16.71 12.30 -1.45
CA MET A 207 17.23 11.29 -0.53
C MET A 207 16.74 9.89 -0.86
N CYS A 208 15.51 9.77 -1.39
CA CYS A 208 14.97 8.50 -1.82
C CYS A 208 15.72 7.95 -3.03
N LEU A 209 15.98 8.78 -4.06
CA LEU A 209 16.73 8.43 -5.26
C LEU A 209 18.17 7.95 -4.96
N ASN A 210 18.74 8.42 -3.85
CA ASN A 210 20.05 8.00 -3.36
C ASN A 210 20.00 6.81 -2.37
N GLY A 211 18.81 6.24 -2.14
CA GLY A 211 18.60 5.15 -1.19
C GLY A 211 17.41 4.25 -1.59
N PRO A 212 16.30 4.26 -0.83
CA PRO A 212 15.24 3.25 -0.93
C PRO A 212 14.39 3.33 -2.21
N CYS A 213 14.51 4.37 -3.04
CA CYS A 213 13.86 4.41 -4.37
C CYS A 213 14.69 3.73 -5.46
N ARG A 214 15.93 3.29 -5.18
CA ARG A 214 16.76 2.68 -6.21
C ARG A 214 16.17 1.32 -6.63
N PRO A 215 16.09 1.04 -7.95
CA PRO A 215 15.76 -0.30 -8.43
C PRO A 215 16.76 -1.30 -7.86
N GLU A 216 16.29 -2.49 -7.47
CA GLU A 216 17.21 -3.57 -7.14
C GLU A 216 18.09 -3.90 -8.35
N GLY A 217 19.42 -3.85 -8.17
CA GLY A 217 20.41 -4.11 -9.22
C GLY A 217 21.06 -2.87 -9.84
N ALA A 218 20.76 -1.65 -9.39
CA ALA A 218 21.52 -0.47 -9.81
C ALA A 218 22.89 -0.42 -9.11
N GLU A 219 23.96 -0.78 -9.83
CA GLU A 219 25.34 -0.71 -9.36
C GLU A 219 25.75 0.72 -8.98
N VAL A 220 26.58 0.84 -7.93
CA VAL A 220 27.20 2.09 -7.53
C VAL A 220 28.48 2.25 -8.35
N HIS A 221 28.48 3.22 -9.28
CA HIS A 221 29.72 3.73 -9.90
C HIS A 221 30.40 4.74 -8.98
#